data_AF-G9L1Z9-F1
#
_entry.id   AF-G9L1Z9-F1
#
_cell.length_a   1.000
_cell.length_b   1.000
_cell.length_c   1.000
_cell.angle_alpha   90.00
_cell.angle_beta   90.00
_cell.angle_gamma   90.00
#
_symmetry.space_group_name_H-M   'P 1'
#
loop_
_entity.id
_entity.type
_entity.pdbx_description
1 polymer ?
#
loop_
_entity_poly.entity_id
_entity_poly.type
_entity_poly.pdbx_seq_one_letter_code
_entity_poly.pdbx_strand_id
1 'polypeptide(L)' 'YPIEYIPNAKIPCVGPHPKNVILLACDAFGVLPPVSKLSLAQTMYHFISGYTALVAGTEEGVKEPQATFSACFGAAFIM' A
#
# COMPACT_ATOMS: atom_id res chain seq x y z
N TYR A 1 -3.81 -17.37 -8.88
CA TYR A 1 -3.49 -18.14 -10.10
C TYR A 1 -2.00 -17.98 -10.40
N PRO A 2 -1.36 -18.91 -11.14
CA PRO A 2 0.05 -18.78 -11.54
C PRO A 2 0.31 -17.54 -12.40
N ILE A 3 1.47 -16.90 -12.28
CA ILE A 3 1.78 -15.61 -12.92
C ILE A 3 1.77 -15.70 -14.46
N GLU A 4 2.02 -16.89 -14.99
CA GLU A 4 2.04 -17.21 -16.42
C GLU A 4 0.67 -17.02 -17.09
N TYR A 5 -0.41 -16.90 -16.31
CA TYR A 5 -1.76 -16.66 -16.83
C TYR A 5 -1.98 -15.19 -17.21
N ILE A 6 -1.04 -14.29 -16.89
CA ILE A 6 -1.10 -12.86 -17.27
C ILE A 6 -0.24 -12.62 -18.51
N PRO A 7 -0.82 -12.27 -19.68
CA PRO A 7 -0.09 -12.16 -20.94
C PRO A 7 1.07 -11.16 -20.96
N ASN A 8 1.02 -10.11 -20.13
CA ASN A 8 2.03 -9.05 -20.04
C ASN A 8 2.90 -9.16 -18.78
N ALA A 9 2.92 -10.31 -18.11
CA ALA A 9 3.82 -10.54 -16.99
C ALA A 9 5.26 -10.66 -17.48
N LYS A 10 6.19 -10.04 -16.75
CA LYS A 10 7.63 -10.19 -17.02
C LYS A 10 8.14 -11.48 -16.40
N ILE A 11 8.75 -12.34 -17.21
CA ILE A 11 9.37 -13.60 -16.78
C ILE A 11 10.85 -13.57 -17.20
N PRO A 12 11.83 -13.67 -16.28
CA PRO A 12 11.68 -13.77 -14.82
C PRO A 12 11.21 -12.45 -14.19
N CYS A 13 10.54 -12.53 -13.04
CA CYS A 13 9.97 -11.39 -12.28
C CYS A 13 11.03 -10.49 -11.63
N VAL A 14 12.03 -10.02 -12.38
CA VAL A 14 13.15 -9.19 -11.91
C VAL A 14 13.21 -7.89 -12.71
N GLY A 15 13.35 -6.76 -12.02
CA GLY A 15 13.43 -5.43 -12.62
C GLY A 15 14.73 -4.69 -12.25
N PRO A 16 15.05 -3.58 -12.94
CA PRO A 16 16.10 -2.66 -12.51
C PRO A 16 15.69 -1.91 -11.23
N HIS A 17 16.61 -1.10 -10.68
CA HIS A 17 16.31 -0.26 -9.52
C HIS A 17 15.11 0.68 -9.79
N PRO A 18 14.13 0.78 -8.87
CA PRO A 18 12.94 1.57 -9.09
C PRO A 18 13.28 3.07 -9.19
N LYS A 19 12.70 3.75 -10.17
CA LYS A 19 12.78 5.21 -10.31
C LYS A 19 11.66 5.94 -9.58
N ASN A 20 10.58 5.23 -9.27
CA ASN A 20 9.38 5.77 -8.63
C ASN A 20 8.94 4.82 -7.52
N VAL A 21 8.49 5.38 -6.40
CA VAL A 21 7.88 4.67 -5.29
C VAL A 21 6.48 5.23 -5.08
N ILE A 22 5.48 4.36 -5.00
CA ILE A 22 4.08 4.73 -4.85
C ILE A 22 3.59 4.14 -3.52
N LEU A 23 3.09 5.01 -2.64
CA LEU A 23 2.43 4.62 -1.39
C LEU A 23 0.92 4.64 -1.62
N LEU A 24 0.27 3.48 -1.58
CA LEU A 24 -1.17 3.36 -1.77
C LEU A 24 -1.86 3.44 -0.41
N ALA A 25 -2.69 4.46 -0.21
CA ALA A 25 -3.49 4.64 0.99
C ALA A 25 -4.98 4.56 0.63
N CYS A 26 -5.71 3.65 1.27
CA CYS A 26 -7.16 3.64 1.20
C CYS A 26 -7.68 4.64 2.24
N ASP A 27 -8.03 5.84 1.81
CA ASP A 27 -8.50 6.88 2.72
C ASP A 27 -10.01 6.81 2.93
N ALA A 28 -10.43 6.31 4.10
CA ALA A 28 -11.84 6.22 4.46
C ALA A 28 -12.50 7.59 4.76
N PHE A 29 -11.70 8.62 5.07
CA PHE A 29 -12.21 9.96 5.39
C PHE A 29 -12.26 10.91 4.18
N GLY A 30 -11.64 10.53 3.05
CA GLY A 30 -11.64 11.32 1.82
C GLY A 30 -10.93 12.68 1.95
N VAL A 31 -9.94 12.76 2.83
CA VAL A 31 -9.14 13.97 3.12
C VAL A 31 -7.92 14.05 2.20
N LEU A 32 -7.31 12.92 1.87
CA LEU A 32 -6.13 12.86 1.03
C LEU A 32 -6.50 13.19 -0.43
N PRO A 33 -5.71 14.03 -1.12
CA PRO A 33 -5.88 14.23 -2.54
C PRO A 33 -5.61 12.93 -3.31
N PRO A 34 -6.17 12.75 -4.52
CA PRO A 34 -5.98 11.53 -5.31
C PRO A 34 -4.51 11.17 -5.60
N VAL A 35 -3.65 12.18 -5.72
CA VAL A 35 -2.21 12.01 -5.90
C VAL A 35 -1.45 13.16 -5.24
N SER A 36 -0.32 12.85 -4.60
CA SER A 36 0.61 13.84 -4.03
C SER A 36 2.04 13.48 -4.36
N LYS A 37 2.84 14.48 -4.77
CA LYS A 37 4.28 14.33 -4.93
C LYS A 37 4.95 14.64 -3.59
N LEU A 38 5.52 13.62 -2.97
CA LEU A 38 6.13 13.73 -1.64
C LEU A 38 7.59 14.17 -1.73
N SER A 39 8.01 15.00 -0.78
CA SER A 39 9.43 15.20 -0.45
C SER A 39 9.99 13.99 0.31
N LEU A 40 11.31 13.89 0.43
CA LEU A 40 11.95 12.76 1.13
C LEU A 40 11.46 12.62 2.59
N ALA A 41 11.34 13.74 3.32
CA ALA A 41 10.86 13.75 4.70
C ALA A 41 9.40 13.27 4.79
N GLN A 42 8.54 13.71 3.85
CA GLN A 42 7.15 13.25 3.78
C GLN A 42 7.06 11.76 3.43
N THR A 43 7.89 11.27 2.50
CA THR A 43 7.95 9.84 2.16
C THR A 43 8.29 9.01 3.38
N MET A 44 9.31 9.39 4.15
CA MET A 44 9.68 8.69 5.39
C MET A 44 8.54 8.72 6.40
N TYR A 45 7.92 9.88 6.61
CA TYR A 45 6.80 10.03 7.54
C TYR A 45 5.61 9.15 7.14
N HIS A 46 5.16 9.22 5.88
CA HIS A 46 4.03 8.43 5.39
C HIS A 46 4.32 6.93 5.35
N PHE A 47 5.56 6.54 5.05
CA PHE A 47 5.97 5.14 5.06
C PHE A 47 5.95 4.54 6.46
N ILE A 48 6.52 5.24 7.45
CA ILE A 48 6.53 4.78 8.84
C ILE A 48 5.12 4.80 9.44
N SER A 49 4.33 5.82 9.13
CA SER A 49 2.96 5.94 9.64
C SER A 49 2.03 4.90 9.02
N GLY A 50 2.14 4.69 7.70
CA GLY A 50 1.36 3.70 6.97
C GLY A 50 -0.16 3.88 7.11
N TYR A 51 -0.62 5.13 7.04
CA TYR A 51 -2.05 5.45 7.07
C TYR A 51 -2.76 4.79 5.88
N THR A 52 -3.76 3.97 6.18
CA THR A 52 -4.62 3.31 5.20
C THR A 52 -5.93 2.88 5.88
N ALA A 53 -6.80 2.16 5.18
CA ALA A 53 -7.99 1.55 5.76
C ALA A 53 -7.89 0.03 5.66
N LEU A 54 -8.32 -0.66 6.73
CA LEU A 54 -8.64 -2.08 6.67
C LEU A 54 -9.91 -2.24 5.85
N VAL A 55 -9.82 -3.03 4.77
CA VAL A 55 -10.95 -3.28 3.88
C VAL A 55 -11.72 -4.50 4.39
N ALA A 56 -13.03 -4.52 4.16
CA ALA A 56 -13.87 -5.65 4.56
C ALA A 56 -13.30 -6.98 4.04
N GLY A 57 -13.13 -7.94 4.95
CA GLY A 57 -12.65 -9.29 4.64
C GLY A 57 -11.12 -9.50 4.67
N THR A 58 -10.30 -8.49 4.98
CA THR A 58 -8.85 -8.70 5.17
C THR A 58 -8.48 -9.24 6.55
N GLU A 59 -9.29 -8.98 7.58
CA GLU A 59 -9.13 -9.48 8.94
C GLU A 59 -10.46 -9.98 9.51
N GLU A 60 -10.41 -10.95 10.43
CA GLU A 60 -11.61 -11.53 11.05
C GLU A 60 -12.39 -10.46 11.83
N GLY A 61 -13.64 -10.22 11.44
CA GLY A 61 -14.52 -9.25 12.09
C GLY A 61 -14.61 -7.87 11.42
N VAL A 62 -13.77 -7.56 10.42
CA VAL A 62 -13.86 -6.28 9.68
C VAL A 62 -14.93 -6.37 8.59
N LYS A 63 -16.07 -5.70 8.82
CA LYS A 63 -17.20 -5.64 7.87
C LYS A 63 -17.32 -4.31 7.13
N GLU A 64 -16.81 -3.22 7.70
CA GLU A 64 -16.80 -1.89 7.09
C GLU A 64 -15.37 -1.32 7.11
N PRO A 65 -15.01 -0.44 6.17
CA PRO A 65 -13.68 0.15 6.13
C PRO A 65 -13.34 0.89 7.42
N GLN A 66 -12.26 0.50 8.09
CA GLN A 66 -11.78 1.17 9.30
C GLN A 66 -10.42 1.79 9.05
N ALA A 67 -10.28 3.09 9.35
CA ALA A 67 -9.00 3.77 9.25
C ALA A 67 -7.99 3.16 10.25
N THR A 68 -6.78 2.90 9.78
CA THR A 68 -5.70 2.32 10.57
C THR A 68 -4.34 2.93 10.21
N PHE A 69 -3.39 2.74 11.10
CA PHE A 69 -1.98 3.04 10.87
C PHE A 69 -1.21 1.72 10.87
N SER A 70 -0.92 1.21 9.67
CA SER A 70 -0.18 -0.03 9.47
C SER A 70 1.25 0.31 9.07
N ALA A 71 2.15 0.35 10.05
CA ALA A 71 3.56 0.68 9.84
C ALA A 71 4.16 -0.03 8.60
N CYS A 72 4.85 0.74 7.76
CA CYS A 72 5.42 0.28 6.49
C CYS A 72 4.40 -0.33 5.50
N PHE A 73 3.10 -0.02 5.65
CA PHE A 73 1.99 -0.59 4.88
C PHE A 73 1.85 -2.12 5.01
N GLY A 74 2.41 -2.71 6.08
CA GLY A 74 2.49 -4.16 6.22
C GLY A 74 2.79 -4.62 7.64
N ALA A 75 2.33 -3.88 8.66
CA ALA A 75 2.65 -4.16 10.06
C ALA A 75 2.37 -5.61 10.48
N ALA A 76 1.32 -6.23 9.92
CA ALA A 76 0.96 -7.63 10.16
C ALA A 76 2.05 -8.66 9.77
N PHE A 77 3.02 -8.27 8.93
CA PHE A 77 4.10 -9.14 8.43
C PHE A 77 5.49 -8.75 8.95
N ILE A 78 5.58 -7.69 9.76
CA ILE A 78 6.84 -7.14 10.27
C ILE A 78 7.08 -7.54 11.74
N MET A 79 6.16 -8.34 12.32
CA MET A 79 6.27 -8.88 13.67
C MET A 79 6.89 -10.29 13.68
#